data_AF-A0A3D5H902-F1
#
_entry.id   AF-A0A3D5H902-F1
#
_cell.length_a   1.000
_cell.length_b   1.000
_cell.length_c   1.000
_cell.angle_alpha   90.00
_cell.angle_beta   90.00
_cell.angle_gamma   90.00
#
_symmetry.space_group_name_H-M   'P 1'
#
loop_
_entity.id
_entity.type
_entity.pdbx_description
1 polymer ?
#
loop_
_entity_poly.entity_id
_entity_poly.type
_entity_poly.pdbx_seq_one_letter_code
_entity_poly.pdbx_strand_id
1 'polypeptide(L)'
;MNIIMVGTAFPLRGGIAHYNALLYRELSKRHSVQIITFKRQYPSILFPGKTQSETSGELLRVPSRSLVDSVNPLNWIAVGREIRKR
;
A
#
# COMPACT_ATOMS: atom_id res chain seq x y z
N MET A 1 13.45 15.04 -2.29
CA MET A 1 13.68 13.68 -2.82
C MET A 1 12.36 13.09 -3.28
N ASN A 2 12.39 12.17 -4.23
CA ASN A 2 11.23 11.36 -4.63
C ASN A 2 11.30 10.03 -3.89
N ILE A 3 10.26 9.69 -3.13
CA ILE A 3 10.20 8.49 -2.30
C ILE A 3 8.98 7.67 -2.71
N ILE A 4 9.21 6.38 -3.01
CA ILE A 4 8.13 5.43 -3.25
C ILE A 4 8.12 4.45 -2.08
N MET A 5 7.05 4.48 -1.30
CA MET A 5 6.80 3.52 -0.22
C MET A 5 6.03 2.33 -0.80
N VAL A 6 6.55 1.12 -0.59
CA VAL A 6 5.86 -0.12 -0.97
C VAL A 6 5.46 -0.84 0.31
N GLY A 7 4.15 -0.95 0.55
CA GLY A 7 3.65 -1.59 1.78
C GLY A 7 2.15 -1.43 1.96
N THR A 8 1.62 -2.06 3.01
CA THR A 8 0.19 -2.01 3.32
C THR A 8 -0.24 -0.58 3.62
N ALA A 9 -1.28 -0.12 2.94
CA ALA A 9 -1.88 1.20 3.12
C ALA A 9 -3.37 1.17 2.73
N PHE A 10 -4.10 2.22 3.09
CA PHE A 10 -5.50 2.39 2.75
C PHE A 10 -5.76 2.07 1.26
N PRO A 11 -6.80 1.30 0.90
CA PRO A 11 -7.92 0.88 1.75
C PRO A 11 -7.64 -0.32 2.67
N LEU A 12 -6.45 -0.92 2.64
CA LEU A 12 -6.15 -2.05 3.51
C LEU A 12 -6.03 -1.61 4.98
N ARG A 13 -6.59 -2.41 5.89
CA ARG A 13 -6.57 -2.14 7.34
C ARG A 13 -5.40 -2.81 8.06
N GLY A 14 -5.16 -2.40 9.30
CA GLY A 14 -4.19 -2.99 10.22
C GLY A 14 -3.11 -2.01 10.71
N GLY A 15 -2.32 -2.43 11.71
CA GLY A 15 -1.30 -1.58 12.33
C GLY A 15 -0.24 -1.08 11.34
N ILE A 16 0.18 -1.93 10.38
CA ILE A 16 1.15 -1.54 9.35
C ILE A 16 0.59 -0.41 8.46
N ALA A 17 -0.70 -0.48 8.08
CA ALA A 17 -1.34 0.58 7.32
C ALA A 17 -1.36 1.90 8.10
N HIS A 18 -1.53 1.82 9.43
CA HIS A 18 -1.47 2.98 10.31
C HIS A 18 -0.08 3.61 10.34
N TYR A 19 0.96 2.82 10.59
CA TYR A 19 2.32 3.34 10.62
C TYR A 19 2.76 3.90 9.26
N ASN A 20 2.39 3.24 8.16
CA ASN A 20 2.69 3.75 6.82
C ASN A 20 1.96 5.07 6.52
N ALA A 21 0.72 5.24 6.98
CA ALA A 21 0.00 6.50 6.83
C ALA A 21 0.68 7.64 7.62
N LEU A 22 1.12 7.39 8.86
CA LEU A 22 1.87 8.36 9.66
C LEU A 22 3.20 8.71 9.00
N LEU A 23 3.97 7.71 8.57
CA LEU A 23 5.26 7.91 7.91
C LEU A 23 5.11 8.69 6.60
N TYR A 24 4.10 8.36 5.79
CA TYR A 24 3.77 9.12 4.58
C TYR A 24 3.52 10.59 4.89
N ARG A 25 2.70 10.89 5.91
CA ARG A 25 2.37 12.27 6.30
C ARG A 25 3.61 13.05 6.73
N GLU A 26 4.46 12.44 7.53
CA GLU A 26 5.69 13.09 8.00
C GLU A 26 6.70 13.32 6.87
N LEU A 27 6.96 12.32 6.03
CA LEU A 27 7.87 12.46 4.89
C LEU A 27 7.34 13.47 3.85
N SER A 28 6.02 13.50 3.64
CA SER A 28 5.38 14.42 2.67
C SER A 28 5.54 15.89 3.04
N LYS A 29 5.88 16.22 4.29
CA LYS A 29 6.19 17.61 4.68
C LYS A 29 7.43 18.16 3.99
N ARG A 30 8.33 17.29 3.51
CA ARG A 30 9.65 17.70 2.95
C ARG A 30 9.99 17.01 1.63
N HIS A 31 9.24 15.99 1.23
CA HIS A 31 9.56 15.14 0.09
C HIS A 31 8.31 14.84 -0.74
N SER A 32 8.50 14.51 -2.01
CA SER A 32 7.43 13.96 -2.84
C SER A 32 7.33 12.47 -2.54
N VAL A 33 6.22 12.04 -1.96
CA VAL A 33 6.03 10.67 -1.50
C VAL A 33 4.84 10.05 -2.24
N GLN A 34 5.01 8.82 -2.70
CA GLN A 34 3.93 8.02 -3.27
C GLN A 34 3.87 6.67 -2.55
N ILE A 35 2.65 6.18 -2.34
CA ILE A 35 2.44 4.84 -1.75
C ILE A 35 1.95 3.90 -2.84
N ILE A 36 2.63 2.77 -2.97
CA ILE A 36 2.16 1.60 -3.71
C ILE A 36 1.78 0.53 -2.68
N THR A 37 0.54 0.09 -2.74
CA THR A 37 -0.03 -0.90 -1.83
C THR A 37 -0.45 -2.17 -2.57
N PHE A 38 -0.95 -3.13 -1.82
CA PHE A 38 -1.39 -4.42 -2.34
C PHE A 38 -2.82 -4.36 -2.91
N LYS A 39 -3.06 -5.12 -3.97
CA LYS A 39 -4.40 -5.47 -4.47
C LYS A 39 -5.10 -6.44 -3.52
N ARG A 40 -4.33 -7.36 -2.95
CA ARG A 40 -4.71 -8.35 -1.93
C ARG A 40 -3.48 -8.69 -1.10
N GLN A 41 -3.63 -8.85 0.21
CA GLN A 41 -2.53 -9.33 1.06
C GLN A 41 -2.46 -10.85 1.03
N TYR A 42 -3.62 -11.50 0.92
CA TYR A 42 -3.73 -12.95 0.95
C TYR A 42 -4.85 -13.43 0.01
N PRO A 43 -4.73 -14.63 -0.59
CA PRO A 43 -5.82 -15.24 -1.35
C PRO A 43 -7.10 -15.31 -0.53
N SER A 44 -8.24 -14.96 -1.13
CA SER A 44 -9.53 -14.88 -0.45
C SER A 44 -9.96 -16.22 0.17
N ILE A 45 -9.67 -17.34 -0.52
CA ILE A 45 -10.00 -18.70 -0.07
C ILE A 45 -9.34 -19.05 1.26
N LEU A 46 -8.15 -18.51 1.50
CA LEU A 46 -7.36 -18.81 2.69
C LEU A 46 -7.46 -17.71 3.75
N PHE A 47 -8.19 -16.62 3.48
CA PHE A 47 -8.24 -15.48 4.39
C PHE A 47 -9.16 -15.79 5.60
N PRO A 48 -8.63 -15.79 6.84
CA PRO A 48 -9.40 -16.21 8.02
C PRO A 48 -10.41 -15.15 8.49
N GLY A 49 -10.40 -13.94 7.93
CA GLY A 49 -11.23 -12.82 8.34
C GLY A 49 -12.36 -12.50 7.36
N LYS A 50 -13.31 -11.64 7.78
CA LYS A 50 -14.44 -11.22 6.94
C LYS A 50 -14.05 -10.17 5.88
N THR A 51 -13.21 -9.19 6.23
CA THR A 51 -12.79 -8.11 5.32
C THR A 51 -11.33 -7.70 5.55
N GLN A 52 -10.67 -7.27 4.47
CA GLN A 52 -9.29 -6.71 4.50
C GLN A 52 -9.29 -5.19 4.38
N SER A 53 -10.43 -4.58 4.04
CA SER A 53 -10.57 -3.16 3.78
C SER A 53 -11.07 -2.40 5.01
N GLU A 54 -10.60 -1.16 5.16
CA GLU A 54 -11.06 -0.16 6.12
C GLU A 54 -12.10 0.75 5.46
N THR A 55 -13.24 0.95 6.12
CA THR A 55 -14.31 1.86 5.67
C THR A 55 -14.39 3.14 6.51
N SER A 56 -13.86 3.13 7.73
CA SER A 56 -14.21 4.06 8.81
C SER A 56 -13.08 4.98 9.29
N GLY A 57 -11.81 4.68 8.99
CA GLY A 57 -10.68 5.42 9.55
C GLY A 57 -10.17 6.59 8.69
N GLU A 58 -10.59 7.84 8.98
CA GLU A 58 -10.03 9.04 8.33
C GLU A 58 -8.52 9.19 8.55
N LEU A 59 -8.01 8.82 9.72
CA LEU A 59 -6.58 8.88 10.03
C LEU A 59 -5.72 7.96 9.14
N LEU A 60 -6.32 6.94 8.54
CA LEU A 60 -5.65 6.00 7.64
C LEU A 60 -5.72 6.43 6.17
N ARG A 61 -6.60 7.37 5.82
CA ARG A 61 -6.77 7.79 4.42
C ARG A 61 -5.54 8.57 3.97
N VAL A 62 -4.71 7.88 3.20
CA VAL A 62 -3.58 8.41 2.45
C VAL A 62 -3.69 7.95 1.00
N PRO A 63 -3.32 8.79 0.02
CA PRO A 63 -3.38 8.40 -1.37
C PRO A 63 -2.41 7.24 -1.61
N SER A 64 -2.95 6.12 -2.09
CA SER A 64 -2.15 4.94 -2.43
C SER A 64 -2.64 4.32 -3.74
N ARG A 65 -1.76 3.58 -4.43
CA ARG A 65 -2.10 2.84 -5.64
C ARG A 65 -1.95 1.34 -5.39
N SER A 66 -3.04 0.59 -5.52
CA SER A 66 -3.05 -0.88 -5.39
C SER A 66 -2.48 -1.55 -6.63
N LEU A 67 -1.16 -1.72 -6.69
CA LEU A 67 -0.48 -2.29 -7.87
C LEU A 67 0.08 -3.70 -7.63
N VAL A 68 0.52 -4.00 -6.40
CA VAL A 68 1.20 -5.26 -6.06
C VAL A 68 0.18 -6.35 -5.75
N ASP A 69 0.32 -7.50 -6.38
CA ASP A 69 -0.42 -8.72 -6.05
C ASP A 69 0.51 -9.66 -5.29
N SER A 70 0.22 -9.95 -4.02
CA SER A 70 1.12 -10.69 -3.11
C SER A 70 1.42 -12.12 -3.54
N VAL A 71 0.68 -12.69 -4.49
CA VAL A 71 0.83 -14.08 -4.95
C VAL A 71 1.14 -14.21 -6.44
N ASN A 72 1.42 -13.11 -7.14
CA ASN A 72 1.71 -13.13 -8.57
C ASN A 72 3.13 -12.60 -8.88
N PRO A 73 4.14 -13.48 -9.06
CA PRO A 73 5.51 -13.07 -9.35
C PRO A 73 5.66 -12.25 -10.65
N LEU A 74 4.85 -12.49 -11.67
CA LEU A 74 4.88 -11.72 -12.92
C LEU A 74 4.43 -10.27 -12.69
N ASN A 75 3.45 -10.07 -11.81
CA ASN A 75 3.03 -8.73 -11.40
C ASN A 75 4.18 -7.99 -10.68
N TRP A 76 5.00 -8.66 -9.87
CA TRP A 76 6.12 -8.02 -9.18
C TRP A 76 7.13 -7.45 -10.16
N ILE A 77 7.47 -8.21 -11.21
CA ILE A 77 8.38 -7.76 -12.27
C ILE A 77 7.79 -6.55 -13.00
N ALA A 78 6.50 -6.59 -13.35
CA ALA A 78 5.82 -5.49 -14.02
C ALA A 78 5.80 -4.22 -13.16
N VAL A 79 5.43 -4.34 -11.88
CA VAL A 79 5.39 -3.22 -10.93
C VAL A 79 6.80 -2.67 -10.67
N GLY A 80 7.80 -3.53 -10.50
CA GLY A 80 9.20 -3.11 -10.33
C GLY A 80 9.71 -2.33 -11.55
N ARG A 81 9.35 -2.75 -12.77
CA ARG A 81 9.66 -2.01 -14.00
C ARG A 81 8.92 -0.67 -14.08
N GLU A 82 7.69 -0.59 -13.59
CA GLU A 82 6.94 0.68 -13.51
C GLU A 82 7.59 1.64 -12.51
N ILE A 83 7.97 1.16 -11.31
CA ILE A 83 8.64 1.94 -10.28
C ILE A 83 9.97 2.48 -10.80
N ARG A 84 10.77 1.66 -11.48
CA ARG A 84 12.08 2.07 -12.03
C ARG A 84 12.00 3.20 -13.05
N LYS A 85 10.84 3.40 -13.71
CA LYS A 85 10.63 4.45 -14.70
C LYS A 85 10.25 5.81 -14.09
N ARG A 86 9.97 5.86 -12.79
CA ARG A 86 9.59 7.06 -12.04
C ARG A 86 10.81 7.67 -11.34
#